data_AF-A0A2N3DKY2-F1
#
_entry.id   AF-A0A2N3DKY2-F1
#
_cell.length_a   1.000
_cell.length_b   1.000
_cell.length_c   1.000
_cell.angle_alpha   90.00
_cell.angle_beta   90.00
_cell.angle_gamma   90.00
#
_symmetry.space_group_name_H-M   'P 1'
#
loop_
_entity.id
_entity.type
_entity.pdbx_description
1 polymer ?
#
loop_
_entity_poly.entity_id
_entity_poly.type
_entity_poly.pdbx_seq_one_letter_code
_entity_poly.pdbx_strand_id
1 'polypeptide(L)'
;MSDPYTWRNSDVLRNKLGIRDDNILKEREAFFSVVRHGELVVQRAAPATNAREYRELHNHLFQDVYDWAGRFRTVDISKPGSTFARAHFVARSMEHEFKQLPDLQTLKSMDRDRFADTMGRHISELNAVHPFREGNGRTMRLHLQLHSLAAEKFVSIQAMGPKDWMEASRDSFHTGNHASLAKVIRDAMPLEQNRVEPARGPAGIAFPPSMESLMPAGERRAMSIEQAKDQISRYLPTAQTVASRQYEQLNRIAETSADMRQLAARSAQELAFFRDPKGPMHHLQLIEQRRYHQIEVNWSEGMDPLQRVRAISAGAADFLSKMSDRDIQAADRALRLQVMPPGVSQVDLRLAAQFEKNSPEQNRADARFAQFQLAIDKRLAAATERGASKEQLAQIVESAKAHVATTLREGKSTTQAAEKAKDRER
;
A
#
# COMPACT_ATOMS: atom_id res chain seq x y z
N MET A 1 29.40 -4.63 -36.28
CA MET A 1 29.09 -5.95 -35.68
C MET A 1 27.59 -6.16 -35.78
N SER A 2 27.13 -7.36 -36.17
CA SER A 2 25.70 -7.70 -36.17
C SER A 2 25.18 -7.68 -34.72
N ASP A 3 24.01 -7.11 -34.50
CA ASP A 3 23.34 -7.14 -33.20
C ASP A 3 23.02 -8.62 -32.85
N PRO A 4 23.55 -9.19 -31.75
CA PRO A 4 23.27 -10.57 -31.38
C PRO A 4 21.82 -10.76 -30.93
N TYR A 5 21.04 -9.71 -30.74
CA TYR A 5 19.64 -9.81 -30.33
C TYR A 5 18.67 -9.96 -31.51
N THR A 6 19.11 -9.76 -32.76
CA THR A 6 18.24 -9.86 -33.94
C THR A 6 18.42 -11.16 -34.70
N TRP A 7 17.43 -11.50 -35.54
CA TRP A 7 17.59 -12.60 -36.49
C TRP A 7 18.71 -12.28 -37.48
N ARG A 8 19.38 -13.33 -38.00
CA ARG A 8 20.44 -13.15 -39.00
C ARG A 8 19.89 -12.36 -40.20
N ASN A 9 20.61 -11.31 -40.58
CA ASN A 9 20.26 -10.40 -41.69
C ASN A 9 18.87 -9.72 -41.52
N SER A 10 18.50 -9.39 -40.28
CA SER A 10 17.25 -8.72 -39.95
C SER A 10 17.45 -7.76 -38.78
N ASP A 11 16.62 -6.73 -38.72
CA ASP A 11 16.53 -5.81 -37.58
C ASP A 11 15.49 -6.27 -36.54
N VAL A 12 14.77 -7.37 -36.81
CA VAL A 12 13.74 -7.92 -35.92
C VAL A 12 14.40 -8.71 -34.79
N LEU A 13 14.02 -8.39 -33.56
CA LEU A 13 14.51 -9.06 -32.35
C LEU A 13 14.11 -10.55 -32.34
N ARG A 14 15.07 -11.41 -31.97
CA ARG A 14 14.83 -12.84 -31.75
C ARG A 14 13.87 -13.00 -30.58
N ASN A 15 12.80 -13.76 -30.81
CA ASN A 15 11.69 -13.95 -29.89
C ASN A 15 11.23 -15.41 -29.89
N LYS A 16 10.63 -15.82 -28.77
CA LYS A 16 10.10 -17.18 -28.52
C LYS A 16 8.94 -17.56 -29.44
N LEU A 17 8.29 -16.57 -30.03
CA LEU A 17 7.12 -16.73 -30.90
C LEU A 17 7.51 -17.02 -32.36
N GLY A 18 8.81 -16.97 -32.69
CA GLY A 18 9.30 -17.18 -34.06
C GLY A 18 8.92 -16.08 -35.05
N ILE A 19 8.44 -14.93 -34.56
CA ILE A 19 7.97 -13.82 -35.39
C ILE A 19 9.16 -13.12 -36.06
N ARG A 20 9.04 -12.81 -37.36
CA ARG A 20 10.06 -12.12 -38.16
C ARG A 20 9.61 -10.79 -38.75
N ASP A 21 8.34 -10.44 -38.55
CA ASP A 21 7.80 -9.13 -38.89
C ASP A 21 7.82 -8.24 -37.63
N ASP A 22 8.39 -7.05 -37.75
CA ASP A 22 8.60 -6.16 -36.60
C ASP A 22 7.28 -5.57 -36.07
N ASN A 23 6.30 -5.31 -36.95
CA ASN A 23 5.00 -4.76 -36.53
C ASN A 23 4.22 -5.82 -35.75
N ILE A 24 4.18 -7.05 -36.26
CA ILE A 24 3.53 -8.17 -35.57
C ILE A 24 4.23 -8.45 -34.23
N LEU A 25 5.56 -8.36 -34.17
CA LEU A 25 6.30 -8.55 -32.91
C LEU A 25 5.92 -7.47 -31.89
N LYS A 26 5.90 -6.19 -32.29
CA LYS A 26 5.51 -5.07 -31.43
C LYS A 26 4.11 -5.23 -30.86
N GLU A 27 3.14 -5.64 -31.68
CA GLU A 27 1.76 -5.87 -31.22
C GLU A 27 1.68 -6.99 -30.19
N ARG A 28 2.34 -8.13 -30.45
CA ARG A 28 2.34 -9.29 -29.53
C ARG A 28 3.08 -8.97 -28.24
N GLU A 29 4.22 -8.30 -28.33
CA GLU A 29 4.99 -7.86 -27.17
C GLU A 29 4.20 -6.88 -26.30
N ALA A 30 3.51 -5.91 -26.92
CA ALA A 30 2.62 -4.99 -26.21
C ALA A 30 1.53 -5.77 -25.47
N PHE A 31 0.84 -6.69 -26.13
CA PHE A 31 -0.21 -7.52 -25.53
C PHE A 31 0.28 -8.29 -24.29
N PHE A 32 1.35 -9.08 -24.40
CA PHE A 32 1.90 -9.84 -23.27
C PHE A 32 2.33 -8.92 -22.13
N SER A 33 3.04 -7.83 -22.45
CA SER A 33 3.52 -6.90 -21.43
C SER A 33 2.38 -6.23 -20.65
N VAL A 34 1.24 -5.92 -21.30
CA VAL A 34 0.06 -5.35 -20.63
C VAL A 34 -0.59 -6.36 -19.69
N VAL A 35 -0.75 -7.62 -20.11
CA VAL A 35 -1.31 -8.70 -19.26
C VAL A 35 -0.44 -8.89 -18.01
N ARG A 36 0.87 -9.05 -18.19
CA ARG A 36 1.85 -9.23 -17.10
C ARG A 36 1.95 -8.03 -16.17
N HIS A 37 1.88 -6.82 -16.73
CA HIS A 37 1.78 -5.59 -15.93
C HIS A 37 0.54 -5.63 -15.02
N GLY A 38 -0.61 -6.00 -15.58
CA GLY A 38 -1.87 -6.12 -14.84
C GLY A 38 -1.79 -7.13 -13.69
N GLU A 39 -1.16 -8.29 -13.90
CA GLU A 39 -0.96 -9.32 -12.87
C GLU A 39 -0.27 -8.76 -11.61
N LEU A 40 0.88 -8.09 -11.77
CA LEU A 40 1.62 -7.53 -10.63
C LEU A 40 0.87 -6.40 -9.92
N VAL A 41 0.15 -5.56 -10.67
CA VAL A 41 -0.62 -4.46 -10.10
C VAL A 41 -1.82 -4.96 -9.30
N VAL A 42 -2.57 -5.94 -9.83
CA VAL A 42 -3.73 -6.55 -9.14
C VAL A 42 -3.29 -7.26 -7.86
N GLN A 43 -2.16 -7.96 -7.91
CA GLN A 43 -1.58 -8.66 -6.76
C GLN A 43 -0.93 -7.72 -5.74
N ARG A 44 -0.79 -6.42 -6.05
CA ARG A 44 -0.02 -5.46 -5.23
C ARG A 44 1.38 -5.98 -4.92
N ALA A 45 2.07 -6.49 -5.94
CA ALA A 45 3.40 -7.03 -5.79
C ALA A 45 4.36 -6.00 -5.15
N ALA A 46 5.32 -6.50 -4.36
CA ALA A 46 6.34 -5.63 -3.80
C ALA A 46 7.15 -4.97 -4.92
N PRO A 47 7.47 -3.67 -4.81
CA PRO A 47 8.35 -3.01 -5.75
C PRO A 47 9.78 -3.53 -5.64
N ALA A 48 10.56 -3.44 -6.72
CA ALA A 48 11.96 -3.82 -6.71
C ALA A 48 12.79 -2.84 -5.88
N THR A 49 13.53 -3.35 -4.90
CA THR A 49 14.41 -2.55 -4.02
C THR A 49 15.88 -2.68 -4.38
N ASN A 50 16.20 -3.57 -5.34
CA ASN A 50 17.55 -3.80 -5.82
C ASN A 50 17.58 -4.21 -7.29
N ALA A 51 18.79 -4.20 -7.87
CA ALA A 51 19.00 -4.51 -9.29
C ALA A 51 18.56 -5.94 -9.68
N ARG A 52 18.59 -6.91 -8.76
CA ARG A 52 18.12 -8.28 -9.02
C ARG A 52 16.61 -8.30 -9.19
N GLU A 53 15.88 -7.71 -8.25
CA GLU A 53 14.41 -7.62 -8.31
C GLU A 53 13.95 -6.80 -9.53
N TYR A 54 14.69 -5.77 -9.93
CA TYR A 54 14.36 -5.00 -11.14
C TYR A 54 14.51 -5.85 -12.43
N ARG A 55 15.48 -6.77 -12.45
CA ARG A 55 15.60 -7.76 -13.52
C ARG A 55 14.45 -8.77 -13.48
N GLU A 56 13.97 -9.15 -12.30
CA GLU A 56 12.81 -10.01 -12.15
C GLU A 56 11.52 -9.34 -12.67
N LEU A 57 11.35 -8.03 -12.46
CA LEU A 57 10.26 -7.27 -13.08
C LEU A 57 10.31 -7.30 -14.60
N HIS A 58 11.49 -7.05 -15.19
CA HIS A 58 11.65 -7.17 -16.64
C HIS A 58 11.44 -8.62 -17.11
N ASN A 59 11.92 -9.62 -16.37
CA ASN A 59 11.64 -11.01 -16.71
C ASN A 59 10.14 -11.25 -16.75
N HIS A 60 9.41 -10.86 -15.72
CA HIS A 60 7.97 -11.09 -15.63
C HIS A 60 7.21 -10.45 -16.81
N LEU A 61 7.58 -9.23 -17.22
CA LEU A 61 6.93 -8.52 -18.34
C LEU A 61 7.19 -9.15 -19.71
N PHE A 62 8.35 -9.77 -19.91
CA PHE A 62 8.82 -10.16 -21.24
C PHE A 62 9.14 -11.66 -21.38
N GLN A 63 8.90 -12.45 -20.34
CA GLN A 63 9.19 -13.89 -20.31
C GLN A 63 8.50 -14.68 -21.41
N ASP A 64 7.33 -14.23 -21.89
CA ASP A 64 6.59 -14.90 -22.96
C ASP A 64 7.15 -14.58 -24.36
N VAL A 65 7.98 -13.53 -24.49
CA VAL A 65 8.46 -13.02 -25.78
C VAL A 65 9.96 -13.22 -25.98
N TYR A 66 10.79 -13.03 -24.95
CA TYR A 66 12.25 -13.03 -25.11
C TYR A 66 12.96 -14.05 -24.20
N ASP A 67 13.92 -14.80 -24.76
CA ASP A 67 14.79 -15.68 -23.97
C ASP A 67 15.75 -14.92 -23.05
N TRP A 68 16.02 -13.66 -23.39
CA TRP A 68 16.87 -12.76 -22.63
C TRP A 68 16.10 -11.89 -21.63
N ALA A 69 14.80 -12.12 -21.43
CA ALA A 69 14.02 -11.39 -20.45
C ALA A 69 14.70 -11.44 -19.06
N GLY A 70 14.86 -10.27 -18.43
CA GLY A 70 15.56 -10.12 -17.15
C GLY A 70 17.09 -10.20 -17.23
N ARG A 71 17.69 -10.24 -18.43
CA ARG A 71 19.14 -10.17 -18.62
C ARG A 71 19.53 -8.77 -19.07
N PHE A 72 20.58 -8.23 -18.46
CA PHE A 72 21.16 -6.97 -18.92
C PHE A 72 21.72 -7.13 -20.33
N ARG A 73 21.65 -6.04 -21.11
CA ARG A 73 22.18 -6.02 -22.47
C ARG A 73 23.69 -6.19 -22.48
N THR A 74 24.18 -6.78 -23.55
CA THR A 74 25.60 -7.04 -23.79
C THR A 74 26.17 -6.17 -24.92
N VAL A 75 25.33 -5.32 -25.51
CA VAL A 75 25.69 -4.41 -26.59
C VAL A 75 25.35 -2.97 -26.21
N ASP A 76 26.11 -2.03 -26.76
CA ASP A 76 25.80 -0.61 -26.65
C ASP A 76 24.61 -0.27 -27.53
N ILE A 77 23.76 0.62 -27.03
CA ILE A 77 22.56 1.08 -27.72
C ILE A 77 22.49 2.60 -27.63
N SER A 78 21.86 3.19 -28.63
CA SER A 78 21.60 4.62 -28.70
C SER A 78 20.22 4.87 -29.26
N LYS A 79 19.71 6.07 -29.00
CA LYS A 79 18.62 6.68 -29.75
C LYS A 79 19.17 7.90 -30.49
N PRO A 80 18.48 8.44 -31.51
CA PRO A 80 18.92 9.64 -32.19
C PRO A 80 19.24 10.76 -31.18
N GLY A 81 20.52 11.13 -31.10
CA GLY A 81 21.06 12.15 -30.20
C GLY A 81 21.50 11.66 -28.81
N SER A 82 21.29 10.40 -28.42
CA SER A 82 21.51 9.92 -27.05
C SER A 82 22.19 8.54 -27.03
N THR A 83 23.42 8.46 -26.48
CA THR A 83 24.12 7.19 -26.25
C THR A 83 24.00 6.81 -24.79
N PHE A 84 23.28 5.73 -24.49
CA PHE A 84 23.10 5.24 -23.13
C PHE A 84 24.42 4.70 -22.54
N ALA A 85 24.41 4.32 -21.25
CA ALA A 85 25.59 3.76 -20.59
C ALA A 85 26.25 2.64 -21.42
N ARG A 86 27.57 2.50 -21.36
CA ARG A 86 28.23 1.37 -22.03
C ARG A 86 27.78 0.06 -21.38
N ALA A 87 27.54 -0.98 -22.17
CA ALA A 87 26.96 -2.25 -21.71
C ALA A 87 27.74 -2.86 -20.54
N HIS A 88 29.08 -2.74 -20.58
CA HIS A 88 29.96 -3.25 -19.54
C HIS A 88 29.81 -2.54 -18.18
N PHE A 89 29.23 -1.33 -18.13
CA PHE A 89 28.97 -0.61 -16.90
C PHE A 89 27.56 -0.82 -16.34
N VAL A 90 26.63 -1.40 -17.11
CA VAL A 90 25.21 -1.51 -16.74
C VAL A 90 25.03 -2.13 -15.35
N ALA A 91 25.66 -3.27 -15.07
CA ALA A 91 25.50 -3.95 -13.77
C ALA A 91 25.93 -3.07 -12.60
N ARG A 92 27.11 -2.44 -12.70
CA ARG A 92 27.64 -1.54 -11.68
C ARG A 92 26.77 -0.30 -11.50
N SER A 93 26.29 0.30 -12.59
CA SER A 93 25.43 1.49 -12.55
C SER A 93 24.08 1.18 -11.91
N MET A 94 23.49 0.02 -12.21
CA MET A 94 22.24 -0.43 -11.58
C MET A 94 22.41 -0.64 -10.07
N GLU A 95 23.49 -1.30 -9.64
CA GLU A 95 23.79 -1.45 -8.21
C GLU A 95 24.01 -0.12 -7.51
N HIS A 96 24.67 0.83 -8.18
CA HIS A 96 24.86 2.17 -7.64
C HIS A 96 23.52 2.89 -7.49
N GLU A 97 22.67 2.89 -8.51
CA GLU A 97 21.40 3.60 -8.47
C GLU A 97 20.46 3.04 -7.40
N PHE A 98 20.37 1.72 -7.25
CA PHE A 98 19.53 1.12 -6.21
C PHE A 98 20.03 1.40 -4.79
N LYS A 99 21.31 1.73 -4.58
CA LYS A 99 21.80 2.21 -3.27
C LYS A 99 21.36 3.64 -2.95
N GLN A 100 20.99 4.43 -3.95
CA GLN A 100 20.50 5.81 -3.79
C GLN A 100 18.97 5.87 -3.65
N LEU A 101 18.26 4.75 -3.86
CA LEU A 101 16.81 4.68 -3.72
C LEU A 101 16.44 4.60 -2.23
N PRO A 102 15.65 5.54 -1.69
CA PRO A 102 15.20 5.47 -0.30
C PRO A 102 14.32 4.24 -0.05
N ASP A 103 14.31 3.76 1.19
CA ASP A 103 13.43 2.67 1.58
C ASP A 103 11.94 3.08 1.50
N LEU A 104 11.05 2.08 1.52
CA LEU A 104 9.61 2.29 1.36
C LEU A 104 8.97 3.11 2.48
N GLN A 105 9.47 3.03 3.72
CA GLN A 105 8.94 3.85 4.82
C GLN A 105 9.32 5.31 4.62
N THR A 106 10.56 5.56 4.20
CA THR A 106 11.02 6.89 3.83
C THR A 106 10.19 7.45 2.68
N LEU A 107 10.00 6.70 1.58
CA LEU A 107 9.15 7.12 0.46
C LEU A 107 7.70 7.40 0.87
N LYS A 108 7.11 6.56 1.74
CA LYS A 108 5.75 6.74 2.25
C LYS A 108 5.61 8.02 3.08
N SER A 109 6.65 8.39 3.83
CA SER A 109 6.67 9.58 4.69
C SER A 109 6.83 10.91 3.92
N MET A 110 7.25 10.87 2.65
CA MET A 110 7.41 12.06 1.83
C MET A 110 6.06 12.68 1.49
N ASP A 111 6.01 13.99 1.29
CA ASP A 111 4.87 14.63 0.62
C ASP A 111 4.88 14.30 -0.89
N ARG A 112 3.80 14.68 -1.58
CA ARG A 112 3.67 14.52 -3.04
C ARG A 112 4.86 15.05 -3.84
N ASP A 113 5.33 16.25 -3.53
CA ASP A 113 6.37 16.91 -4.33
C ASP A 113 7.72 16.22 -4.14
N ARG A 114 8.07 15.89 -2.90
CA ARG A 114 9.30 15.15 -2.55
C ARG A 114 9.30 13.73 -3.11
N PHE A 115 8.14 13.05 -3.09
CA PHE A 115 8.01 11.72 -3.69
C PHE A 115 8.24 11.80 -5.21
N ALA A 116 7.58 12.75 -5.88
CA ALA A 116 7.71 12.92 -7.32
C ALA A 116 9.13 13.31 -7.75
N ASP A 117 9.79 14.19 -6.98
CA ASP A 117 11.19 14.56 -7.18
C ASP A 117 12.13 13.35 -7.04
N THR A 118 12.01 12.63 -5.92
CA THR A 118 12.82 11.44 -5.63
C THR A 118 12.67 10.36 -6.70
N MET A 119 11.43 10.05 -7.09
CA MET A 119 11.16 9.07 -8.13
C MET A 119 11.54 9.59 -9.52
N GLY A 120 11.41 10.90 -9.77
CA GLY A 120 11.87 11.54 -11.01
C GLY A 120 13.37 11.38 -11.21
N ARG A 121 14.16 11.61 -10.16
CA ARG A 121 15.62 11.35 -10.15
C ARG A 121 15.91 9.88 -10.44
N HIS A 122 15.29 8.96 -9.69
CA HIS A 122 15.54 7.54 -9.83
C HIS A 122 15.23 7.02 -11.25
N ILE A 123 14.09 7.44 -11.81
CA ILE A 123 13.68 7.09 -13.17
C ILE A 123 14.62 7.71 -14.22
N SER A 124 15.08 8.94 -14.00
CA SER A 124 16.07 9.58 -14.87
C SER A 124 17.36 8.76 -14.97
N GLU A 125 17.88 8.31 -13.83
CA GLU A 125 19.09 7.49 -13.77
C GLU A 125 18.88 6.10 -14.42
N LEU A 126 17.76 5.44 -14.15
CA LEU A 126 17.40 4.19 -14.82
C LEU A 126 17.29 4.36 -16.34
N ASN A 127 16.74 5.48 -16.81
CA ASN A 127 16.64 5.81 -18.23
C ASN A 127 18.03 6.01 -18.87
N ALA A 128 18.96 6.63 -18.16
CA ALA A 128 20.33 6.84 -18.61
C ALA A 128 21.14 5.53 -18.69
N VAL A 129 20.96 4.63 -17.70
CA VAL A 129 21.59 3.31 -17.70
C VAL A 129 21.03 2.43 -18.83
N HIS A 130 19.72 2.48 -19.04
CA HIS A 130 18.99 1.72 -20.08
C HIS A 130 19.39 0.23 -20.09
N PRO A 131 19.14 -0.50 -18.98
CA PRO A 131 19.83 -1.76 -18.69
C PRO A 131 19.50 -2.94 -19.62
N PHE A 132 18.37 -2.92 -20.32
CA PHE A 132 17.90 -4.01 -21.16
C PHE A 132 18.00 -3.67 -22.66
N ARG A 133 17.96 -4.68 -23.52
CA ARG A 133 18.01 -4.48 -24.98
C ARG A 133 16.75 -3.79 -25.52
N GLU A 134 15.59 -4.15 -24.98
CA GLU A 134 14.28 -3.56 -25.26
C GLU A 134 13.42 -3.71 -23.98
N GLY A 135 12.35 -2.93 -23.83
CA GLY A 135 11.42 -3.04 -22.70
C GLY A 135 11.65 -2.05 -21.56
N ASN A 136 12.76 -1.30 -21.57
CA ASN A 136 13.17 -0.39 -20.48
C ASN A 136 12.05 0.56 -20.03
N GLY A 137 11.38 1.23 -20.97
CA GLY A 137 10.31 2.18 -20.64
C GLY A 137 9.12 1.55 -19.93
N ARG A 138 8.75 0.30 -20.29
CA ARG A 138 7.63 -0.42 -19.66
C ARG A 138 8.02 -0.88 -18.25
N THR A 139 9.24 -1.40 -18.09
CA THR A 139 9.76 -1.78 -16.77
C THR A 139 9.84 -0.58 -15.84
N MET A 140 10.32 0.58 -16.30
CA MET A 140 10.38 1.81 -15.50
C MET A 140 9.00 2.29 -15.05
N ARG A 141 7.98 2.26 -15.92
CA ARG A 141 6.62 2.66 -15.56
C ARG A 141 5.97 1.72 -14.56
N LEU A 142 6.14 0.40 -14.74
CA LEU A 142 5.67 -0.59 -13.77
C LEU A 142 6.36 -0.40 -12.42
N HIS A 143 7.68 -0.22 -12.44
CA HIS A 143 8.49 0.02 -11.24
C HIS A 143 8.02 1.25 -10.46
N LEU A 144 7.79 2.37 -11.16
CA LEU A 144 7.20 3.58 -10.59
C LEU A 144 5.81 3.31 -9.99
N GLN A 145 4.96 2.58 -10.72
CA GLN A 145 3.61 2.29 -10.25
C GLN A 145 3.62 1.44 -8.97
N LEU A 146 4.42 0.37 -8.93
CA LEU A 146 4.55 -0.49 -7.74
C LEU A 146 5.10 0.30 -6.54
N HIS A 147 6.11 1.17 -6.74
CA HIS A 147 6.59 2.07 -5.69
C HIS A 147 5.51 3.01 -5.20
N SER A 148 4.73 3.62 -6.12
CA SER A 148 3.65 4.52 -5.74
C SER A 148 2.53 3.84 -4.96
N LEU A 149 2.25 2.56 -5.26
CA LEU A 149 1.26 1.76 -4.53
C LEU A 149 1.77 1.40 -3.13
N ALA A 150 3.03 0.96 -3.03
CA ALA A 150 3.65 0.61 -1.75
C ALA A 150 3.84 1.83 -0.83
N ALA A 151 4.13 3.00 -1.41
CA ALA A 151 4.27 4.27 -0.68
C ALA A 151 2.94 4.99 -0.42
N GLU A 152 1.80 4.44 -0.86
CA GLU A 152 0.47 5.05 -0.74
C GLU A 152 0.33 6.42 -1.43
N LYS A 153 1.11 6.64 -2.50
CA LYS A 153 1.19 7.90 -3.28
C LYS A 153 0.48 7.88 -4.64
N PHE A 154 -0.03 6.73 -5.05
CA PHE A 154 -0.78 6.46 -6.29
C PHE A 154 -0.40 7.34 -7.51
N VAL A 155 0.44 6.80 -8.40
CA VAL A 155 0.72 7.44 -9.69
C VAL A 155 -0.13 6.78 -10.78
N SER A 156 -0.92 7.59 -11.50
CA SER A 156 -1.70 7.11 -12.64
C SER A 156 -0.83 7.05 -13.90
N ILE A 157 -0.39 5.85 -14.29
CA ILE A 157 0.41 5.66 -15.50
C ILE A 157 -0.34 6.11 -16.76
N GLN A 158 -1.67 5.97 -16.78
CA GLN A 158 -2.52 6.43 -17.87
C GLN A 158 -2.61 7.96 -17.97
N ALA A 159 -2.44 8.67 -16.85
CA ALA A 159 -2.44 10.13 -16.82
C ALA A 159 -1.10 10.73 -17.26
N MET A 160 -0.02 9.93 -17.32
CA MET A 160 1.25 10.37 -17.88
C MET A 160 1.16 10.39 -19.41
N GLY A 161 1.07 11.58 -19.99
CA GLY A 161 1.09 11.75 -21.44
C GLY A 161 2.32 11.08 -22.07
N PRO A 162 2.17 10.22 -23.12
CA PRO A 162 3.31 9.56 -23.75
C PRO A 162 4.35 10.52 -24.32
N LYS A 163 3.90 11.69 -24.81
CA LYS A 163 4.77 12.77 -25.29
C LYS A 163 5.51 13.43 -24.14
N ASP A 164 4.81 13.85 -23.10
CA ASP A 164 5.39 14.51 -21.93
C ASP A 164 6.44 13.62 -21.25
N TRP A 165 6.15 12.33 -21.08
CA TRP A 165 7.12 11.36 -20.56
C TRP A 165 8.37 11.27 -21.44
N MET A 166 8.20 11.22 -22.76
CA MET A 166 9.31 11.11 -23.69
C MET A 166 10.18 12.37 -23.72
N GLU A 167 9.55 13.54 -23.73
CA GLU A 167 10.22 14.84 -23.69
C GLU A 167 10.96 15.02 -22.37
N ALA A 168 10.32 14.72 -21.23
CA ALA A 168 10.97 14.75 -19.93
C ALA A 168 12.13 13.76 -19.81
N SER A 169 11.99 12.55 -20.37
CA SER A 169 13.06 11.55 -20.41
C SER A 169 14.25 12.01 -21.27
N ARG A 170 13.98 12.73 -22.37
CA ARG A 170 15.01 13.31 -23.23
C ARG A 170 15.71 14.47 -22.53
N ASP A 171 14.94 15.41 -21.99
CA ASP A 171 15.43 16.59 -21.29
C ASP A 171 16.36 16.20 -20.12
N SER A 172 15.91 15.30 -19.25
CA SER A 172 16.70 14.80 -18.13
C SER A 172 17.97 14.07 -18.56
N PHE A 173 17.92 13.29 -19.65
CA PHE A 173 19.09 12.62 -20.19
C PHE A 173 20.15 13.60 -20.72
N HIS A 174 19.75 14.68 -21.39
CA HIS A 174 20.69 15.64 -21.99
C HIS A 174 21.23 16.67 -20.99
N THR A 175 20.42 17.07 -20.02
CA THR A 175 20.78 18.15 -19.08
C THR A 175 21.27 17.63 -17.74
N GLY A 176 20.99 16.37 -17.40
CA GLY A 176 21.14 15.84 -16.04
C GLY A 176 20.08 16.36 -15.06
N ASN A 177 19.12 17.17 -15.50
CA ASN A 177 18.07 17.75 -14.67
C ASN A 177 16.77 16.92 -14.78
N HIS A 178 16.37 16.28 -13.68
CA HIS A 178 15.18 15.43 -13.64
C HIS A 178 13.88 16.19 -13.30
N ALA A 179 13.89 17.51 -13.17
CA ALA A 179 12.71 18.30 -12.80
C ALA A 179 11.52 18.09 -13.73
N SER A 180 11.77 17.92 -15.03
CA SER A 180 10.74 17.64 -16.04
C SER A 180 10.07 16.28 -15.81
N LEU A 181 10.86 15.25 -15.44
CA LEU A 181 10.33 13.94 -15.08
C LEU A 181 9.56 13.98 -13.77
N ALA A 182 10.10 14.68 -12.75
CA ALA A 182 9.42 14.89 -11.49
C ALA A 182 8.06 15.58 -11.70
N LYS A 183 7.99 16.59 -12.57
CA LYS A 183 6.72 17.23 -12.95
C LYS A 183 5.73 16.25 -13.58
N VAL A 184 6.16 15.43 -14.55
CA VAL A 184 5.26 14.44 -15.19
C VAL A 184 4.72 13.45 -14.16
N ILE A 185 5.57 12.95 -13.26
CA ILE A 185 5.15 12.04 -12.18
C ILE A 185 4.15 12.76 -11.26
N ARG A 186 4.50 13.97 -10.81
CA ARG A 186 3.67 14.78 -9.92
C ARG A 186 2.30 15.07 -10.51
N ASP A 187 2.22 15.44 -11.78
CA ASP A 187 0.97 15.78 -12.45
C ASP A 187 0.08 14.54 -12.68
N ALA A 188 0.69 13.35 -12.74
CA ALA A 188 0.01 12.07 -12.77
C ALA A 188 -0.38 11.52 -11.38
N MET A 189 0.05 12.18 -10.31
CA MET A 189 -0.43 11.91 -8.95
C MET A 189 -1.70 12.72 -8.70
N PRO A 190 -2.73 12.12 -8.07
CA PRO A 190 -3.88 12.89 -7.61
C PRO A 190 -3.36 13.97 -6.65
N LEU A 191 -3.90 15.18 -6.77
CA LEU A 191 -3.57 16.27 -5.87
C LEU A 191 -3.90 15.82 -4.43
N GLU A 192 -2.89 15.72 -3.55
CA GLU A 192 -3.07 15.37 -2.13
C GLU A 192 -3.98 16.37 -1.39
N GLN A 193 -4.27 17.53 -1.99
CA GLN A 193 -5.01 18.64 -1.38
C GLN A 193 -6.49 18.39 -1.08
N ASN A 194 -7.07 17.22 -1.34
CA ASN A 194 -8.45 16.92 -0.95
C ASN A 194 -8.64 15.48 -0.46
N ARG A 195 -7.78 14.99 0.44
CA ARG A 195 -8.23 13.93 1.36
C ARG A 195 -9.23 14.57 2.32
N VAL A 196 -10.46 14.71 1.85
CA VAL A 196 -11.58 15.16 2.67
C VAL A 196 -11.75 14.10 3.74
N GLU A 197 -11.53 14.47 5.01
CA GLU A 197 -11.86 13.58 6.12
C GLU A 197 -13.39 13.55 6.28
N PRO A 198 -13.98 12.39 6.62
CA PRO A 198 -15.39 12.36 6.96
C PRO A 198 -15.63 13.17 8.24
N ALA A 199 -16.86 13.64 8.43
CA ALA A 199 -17.25 14.21 9.71
C ALA A 199 -17.06 13.16 10.82
N ARG A 200 -16.49 13.55 11.96
CA ARG A 200 -16.20 12.64 13.08
C ARG A 200 -17.15 12.92 14.23
N GLY A 201 -17.77 11.87 14.75
CA GLY A 201 -18.53 11.89 16.00
C GLY A 201 -17.75 11.31 17.17
N PRO A 202 -18.44 10.90 18.25
CA PRO A 202 -17.82 10.28 19.43
C PRO A 202 -16.92 9.09 19.06
N ALA A 203 -15.85 8.88 19.82
CA ALA A 203 -14.84 7.83 19.55
C ALA A 203 -14.14 7.92 18.17
N GLY A 204 -14.24 9.06 17.47
CA GLY A 204 -13.67 9.23 16.13
C GLY A 204 -14.41 8.44 15.04
N ILE A 205 -15.66 8.06 15.30
CA ILE A 205 -16.51 7.37 14.32
C ILE A 205 -16.81 8.32 13.17
N ALA A 206 -16.64 7.84 11.94
CA ALA A 206 -16.95 8.61 10.74
C ALA A 206 -18.46 8.67 10.55
N PHE A 207 -19.01 9.81 10.12
CA PHE A 207 -20.42 9.99 9.81
C PHE A 207 -20.61 10.37 8.35
N PRO A 208 -21.65 9.83 7.68
CA PRO A 208 -21.97 10.19 6.31
C PRO A 208 -22.52 11.63 6.25
N PRO A 209 -22.30 12.36 5.15
CA PRO A 209 -23.02 13.59 4.88
C PRO A 209 -24.49 13.32 4.52
N SER A 210 -25.34 14.34 4.62
CA SER A 210 -26.73 14.22 4.13
C SER A 210 -26.76 14.23 2.59
N MET A 211 -27.34 13.18 2.03
CA MET A 211 -27.47 12.93 0.58
C MET A 211 -28.92 12.69 0.16
N GLU A 212 -29.89 13.20 0.94
CA GLU A 212 -31.33 12.98 0.70
C GLU A 212 -31.78 13.43 -0.70
N SER A 213 -31.21 14.49 -1.24
CA SER A 213 -31.53 14.99 -2.58
C SER A 213 -31.15 14.04 -3.72
N LEU A 214 -30.30 13.04 -3.46
CA LEU A 214 -29.88 12.03 -4.44
C LEU A 214 -30.52 10.66 -4.20
N MET A 215 -31.44 10.58 -3.25
CA MET A 215 -32.17 9.36 -2.94
C MET A 215 -33.53 9.36 -3.66
N PRO A 216 -33.97 8.23 -4.24
CA PRO A 216 -35.32 8.12 -4.76
C PRO A 216 -36.34 8.22 -3.62
N ALA A 217 -37.59 8.56 -3.97
CA ALA A 217 -38.70 8.43 -3.03
C ALA A 217 -38.81 6.95 -2.58
N GLY A 218 -38.79 6.75 -1.27
CA GLY A 218 -38.82 5.43 -0.65
C GLY A 218 -39.67 5.46 0.61
N GLU A 219 -39.88 4.27 1.18
CA GLU A 219 -40.62 4.08 2.42
C GLU A 219 -39.65 3.81 3.56
N ARG A 220 -39.95 4.34 4.75
CA ARG A 220 -39.23 3.94 5.96
C ARG A 220 -39.59 2.51 6.31
N ARG A 221 -38.60 1.62 6.31
CA ARG A 221 -38.76 0.20 6.66
C ARG A 221 -37.75 -0.19 7.72
N ALA A 222 -38.16 -1.07 8.63
CA ALA A 222 -37.25 -1.72 9.55
C ALA A 222 -36.44 -2.79 8.79
N MET A 223 -35.12 -2.70 8.86
CA MET A 223 -34.19 -3.64 8.26
C MET A 223 -33.36 -4.29 9.37
N SER A 224 -33.20 -5.62 9.33
CA SER A 224 -32.34 -6.30 10.31
C SER A 224 -30.87 -5.94 10.11
N ILE A 225 -30.10 -5.92 11.20
CA ILE A 225 -28.66 -5.65 11.15
C ILE A 225 -27.93 -6.70 10.31
N GLU A 226 -28.36 -7.97 10.35
CA GLU A 226 -27.81 -9.03 9.52
C GLU A 226 -28.01 -8.75 8.03
N GLN A 227 -29.23 -8.40 7.61
CA GLN A 227 -29.52 -8.00 6.23
C GLN A 227 -28.73 -6.76 5.82
N ALA A 228 -28.63 -5.75 6.70
CA ALA A 228 -27.87 -4.55 6.44
C ALA A 228 -26.37 -4.87 6.23
N LYS A 229 -25.80 -5.75 7.06
CA LYS A 229 -24.41 -6.21 6.94
C LYS A 229 -24.17 -6.95 5.62
N ASP A 230 -25.08 -7.84 5.22
CA ASP A 230 -25.00 -8.53 3.92
C ASP A 230 -25.01 -7.53 2.75
N GLN A 231 -25.95 -6.59 2.75
CA GLN A 231 -26.01 -5.55 1.72
C GLN A 231 -24.74 -4.68 1.68
N ILE A 232 -24.25 -4.21 2.83
CA ILE A 232 -23.01 -3.41 2.90
C ILE A 232 -21.81 -4.25 2.41
N SER A 233 -21.66 -5.49 2.90
CA SER A 233 -20.55 -6.36 2.49
C SER A 233 -20.55 -6.60 0.97
N ARG A 234 -21.73 -6.84 0.39
CA ARG A 234 -21.90 -7.11 -1.03
C ARG A 234 -21.67 -5.88 -1.92
N TYR A 235 -22.16 -4.72 -1.51
CA TYR A 235 -22.25 -3.55 -2.42
C TYR A 235 -21.27 -2.42 -2.11
N LEU A 236 -20.64 -2.37 -0.92
CA LEU A 236 -19.71 -1.29 -0.55
C LEU A 236 -18.53 -1.12 -1.54
N PRO A 237 -17.85 -2.18 -2.04
CA PRO A 237 -16.75 -2.00 -3.00
C PRO A 237 -17.21 -1.34 -4.31
N THR A 238 -18.39 -1.74 -4.81
CA THR A 238 -18.99 -1.14 -5.99
C THR A 238 -19.42 0.30 -5.71
N ALA A 239 -20.06 0.56 -4.57
CA ALA A 239 -20.47 1.90 -4.15
C ALA A 239 -19.27 2.84 -4.02
N GLN A 240 -18.14 2.41 -3.44
CA GLN A 240 -16.90 3.19 -3.38
C GLN A 240 -16.38 3.58 -4.78
N THR A 241 -16.47 2.65 -5.74
CA THR A 241 -16.06 2.90 -7.13
C THR A 241 -16.97 3.92 -7.81
N VAL A 242 -18.29 3.76 -7.67
CA VAL A 242 -19.28 4.67 -8.24
C VAL A 242 -19.19 6.05 -7.60
N ALA A 243 -19.07 6.13 -6.26
CA ALA A 243 -18.90 7.38 -5.52
C ALA A 243 -17.61 8.12 -5.91
N SER A 244 -16.51 7.40 -6.18
CA SER A 244 -15.26 8.01 -6.67
C SER A 244 -15.47 8.69 -8.01
N ARG A 245 -16.13 8.02 -8.96
CA ARG A 245 -16.43 8.59 -10.28
C ARG A 245 -17.41 9.76 -10.20
N GLN A 246 -18.42 9.65 -9.33
CA GLN A 246 -19.38 10.73 -9.10
C GLN A 246 -18.68 11.97 -8.55
N TYR A 247 -17.82 11.81 -7.54
CA TYR A 247 -17.02 12.91 -7.01
C TYR A 247 -16.15 13.55 -8.08
N GLU A 248 -15.44 12.76 -8.90
CA GLU A 248 -14.61 13.29 -10.00
C GLU A 248 -15.42 14.05 -11.06
N GLN A 249 -16.64 13.62 -11.35
CA GLN A 249 -17.55 14.35 -12.25
C GLN A 249 -18.02 15.67 -11.63
N LEU A 250 -18.48 15.64 -10.38
CA LEU A 250 -18.96 16.83 -9.66
C LEU A 250 -17.84 17.84 -9.43
N ASN A 251 -16.63 17.38 -9.10
CA ASN A 251 -15.48 18.25 -8.85
C ASN A 251 -15.06 19.01 -10.11
N ARG A 252 -15.22 18.42 -11.31
CA ARG A 252 -14.95 19.10 -12.58
C ARG A 252 -15.90 20.25 -12.88
N ILE A 253 -17.15 20.14 -12.42
CA ILE A 253 -18.17 21.18 -12.59
C ILE A 253 -18.38 22.00 -11.32
N ALA A 254 -17.57 21.80 -10.28
CA ALA A 254 -17.74 22.50 -9.02
C ALA A 254 -17.68 24.00 -9.23
N GLU A 255 -16.74 24.51 -10.03
CA GLU A 255 -16.57 25.94 -10.27
C GLU A 255 -17.75 26.61 -11.00
N THR A 256 -18.69 25.84 -11.59
CA THR A 256 -19.79 26.39 -12.38
C THR A 256 -20.88 27.03 -11.53
N SER A 257 -21.07 26.62 -10.27
CA SER A 257 -22.05 27.23 -9.36
C SER A 257 -21.74 26.95 -7.88
N ALA A 258 -22.33 27.73 -6.97
CA ALA A 258 -22.21 27.47 -5.53
C ALA A 258 -22.80 26.11 -5.13
N ASP A 259 -23.93 25.72 -5.74
CA ASP A 259 -24.60 24.45 -5.46
C ASP A 259 -23.76 23.26 -5.90
N MET A 260 -23.11 23.33 -7.07
CA MET A 260 -22.21 22.28 -7.54
C MET A 260 -20.98 22.13 -6.66
N ARG A 261 -20.42 23.24 -6.13
CA ARG A 261 -19.35 23.17 -5.11
C ARG A 261 -19.80 22.45 -3.86
N GLN A 262 -20.99 22.79 -3.34
CA GLN A 262 -21.51 22.14 -2.13
C GLN A 262 -21.76 20.64 -2.36
N LEU A 263 -22.32 20.27 -3.52
CA LEU A 263 -22.57 18.89 -3.87
C LEU A 263 -21.27 18.10 -4.06
N ALA A 264 -20.26 18.68 -4.72
CA ALA A 264 -18.93 18.09 -4.84
C ALA A 264 -18.28 17.87 -3.47
N ALA A 265 -18.39 18.84 -2.55
CA ALA A 265 -17.86 18.73 -1.19
C ALA A 265 -18.56 17.61 -0.39
N ARG A 266 -19.90 17.49 -0.47
CA ARG A 266 -20.64 16.37 0.15
C ARG A 266 -20.26 15.03 -0.47
N SER A 267 -20.13 14.96 -1.79
CA SER A 267 -19.69 13.74 -2.47
C SER A 267 -18.28 13.31 -2.05
N ALA A 268 -17.39 14.27 -1.76
CA ALA A 268 -16.07 13.97 -1.23
C ALA A 268 -16.12 13.41 0.21
N GLN A 269 -16.93 14.02 1.09
CA GLN A 269 -17.13 13.53 2.46
C GLN A 269 -17.75 12.14 2.49
N GLU A 270 -18.68 11.84 1.58
CA GLU A 270 -19.28 10.52 1.46
C GLU A 270 -18.26 9.47 1.04
N LEU A 271 -17.46 9.76 0.01
CA LEU A 271 -16.42 8.85 -0.44
C LEU A 271 -15.40 8.57 0.67
N ALA A 272 -15.07 9.59 1.46
CA ALA A 272 -14.21 9.46 2.62
C ALA A 272 -14.83 8.56 3.69
N PHE A 273 -16.11 8.77 4.02
CA PHE A 273 -16.86 7.93 4.95
C PHE A 273 -16.90 6.46 4.50
N PHE A 274 -17.18 6.19 3.22
CA PHE A 274 -17.20 4.82 2.70
C PHE A 274 -15.84 4.12 2.74
N ARG A 275 -14.74 4.86 2.68
CA ARG A 275 -13.37 4.33 2.77
C ARG A 275 -12.87 4.24 4.20
N ASP A 276 -13.57 4.83 5.16
CA ASP A 276 -13.14 4.89 6.54
C ASP A 276 -13.34 3.53 7.26
N PRO A 277 -12.34 3.04 8.01
CA PRO A 277 -12.49 1.82 8.81
C PRO A 277 -13.61 1.89 9.83
N LYS A 278 -13.95 3.10 10.32
CA LYS A 278 -15.08 3.37 11.22
C LYS A 278 -16.32 3.88 10.49
N GLY A 279 -16.47 3.52 9.21
CA GLY A 279 -17.57 3.89 8.34
C GLY A 279 -18.75 2.89 8.35
N PRO A 280 -19.32 2.53 7.18
CA PRO A 280 -20.59 1.80 7.07
C PRO A 280 -20.68 0.48 7.86
N MET A 281 -19.70 -0.40 7.72
CA MET A 281 -19.72 -1.71 8.38
C MET A 281 -19.55 -1.56 9.90
N HIS A 282 -18.68 -0.65 10.33
CA HIS A 282 -18.42 -0.40 11.75
C HIS A 282 -19.65 0.13 12.47
N HIS A 283 -20.47 0.97 11.80
CA HIS A 283 -21.74 1.42 12.36
C HIS A 283 -22.66 0.24 12.71
N LEU A 284 -22.84 -0.70 11.79
CA LEU A 284 -23.68 -1.87 12.01
C LEU A 284 -23.12 -2.76 13.12
N GLN A 285 -21.80 -2.93 13.20
CA GLN A 285 -21.15 -3.68 14.28
C GLN A 285 -21.35 -3.03 15.64
N LEU A 286 -21.30 -1.69 15.73
CA LEU A 286 -21.56 -0.96 16.98
C LEU A 286 -22.98 -1.18 17.47
N ILE A 287 -23.95 -1.12 16.55
CA ILE A 287 -25.36 -1.33 16.85
C ILE A 287 -25.60 -2.78 17.31
N GLU A 288 -25.04 -3.75 16.59
CA GLU A 288 -25.10 -5.19 16.94
C GLU A 288 -24.48 -5.47 18.32
N GLN A 289 -23.32 -4.85 18.61
CA GLN A 289 -22.62 -5.02 19.89
C GLN A 289 -23.43 -4.52 21.08
N ARG A 290 -24.36 -3.58 20.85
CA ARG A 290 -25.31 -3.08 21.85
C ARG A 290 -26.61 -3.87 21.89
N ARG A 291 -26.66 -5.02 21.22
CA ARG A 291 -27.79 -5.95 21.14
C ARG A 291 -29.04 -5.35 20.51
N TYR A 292 -28.84 -4.39 19.60
CA TYR A 292 -29.89 -3.95 18.69
C TYR A 292 -29.81 -4.76 17.41
N HIS A 293 -30.96 -5.17 16.91
CA HIS A 293 -31.06 -6.11 15.79
C HIS A 293 -31.68 -5.51 14.54
N GLN A 294 -32.16 -4.27 14.59
CA GLN A 294 -32.80 -3.59 13.48
C GLN A 294 -32.47 -2.10 13.45
N ILE A 295 -32.51 -1.52 12.24
CA ILE A 295 -32.42 -0.09 11.96
C ILE A 295 -33.55 0.34 11.04
N GLU A 296 -33.96 1.60 11.11
CA GLU A 296 -34.87 2.18 10.13
C GLU A 296 -34.08 2.68 8.92
N VAL A 297 -34.51 2.29 7.72
CA VAL A 297 -33.87 2.67 6.47
C VAL A 297 -34.94 3.19 5.51
N ASN A 298 -34.65 4.31 4.83
CA ASN A 298 -35.48 4.76 3.71
C ASN A 298 -35.14 3.91 2.47
N TRP A 299 -36.06 3.05 2.06
CA TRP A 299 -35.79 2.01 1.07
C TRP A 299 -36.78 2.02 -0.08
N SER A 300 -36.29 1.70 -1.28
CA SER A 300 -37.09 1.58 -2.50
C SER A 300 -36.57 0.42 -3.35
N GLU A 301 -37.47 -0.25 -4.06
CA GLU A 301 -37.08 -1.32 -4.98
C GLU A 301 -36.37 -0.73 -6.22
N GLY A 302 -35.36 -1.43 -6.73
CA GLY A 302 -34.57 -0.96 -7.87
C GLY A 302 -33.42 0.00 -7.55
N MET A 303 -33.15 0.29 -6.26
CA MET A 303 -31.98 1.09 -5.87
C MET A 303 -30.68 0.48 -6.40
N ASP A 304 -29.82 1.34 -6.94
CA ASP A 304 -28.47 0.98 -7.37
C ASP A 304 -27.55 0.66 -6.16
N PRO A 305 -26.37 0.05 -6.38
CA PRO A 305 -25.45 -0.29 -5.30
C PRO A 305 -25.05 0.89 -4.39
N LEU A 306 -24.88 2.09 -4.95
CA LEU A 306 -24.50 3.29 -4.22
C LEU A 306 -25.66 3.81 -3.36
N GLN A 307 -26.87 3.85 -3.91
CA GLN A 307 -28.09 4.22 -3.20
C GLN A 307 -28.40 3.26 -2.04
N ARG A 308 -28.20 1.95 -2.22
CA ARG A 308 -28.38 0.95 -1.15
C ARG A 308 -27.45 1.23 0.03
N VAL A 309 -26.16 1.43 -0.25
CA VAL A 309 -25.15 1.71 0.78
C VAL A 309 -25.43 3.04 1.47
N ARG A 310 -25.84 4.08 0.72
CA ARG A 310 -26.29 5.37 1.27
C ARG A 310 -27.45 5.21 2.24
N ALA A 311 -28.50 4.51 1.83
CA ALA A 311 -29.71 4.32 2.63
C ALA A 311 -29.39 3.67 3.98
N ILE A 312 -28.64 2.56 3.94
CA ILE A 312 -28.25 1.81 5.14
C ILE A 312 -27.34 2.67 6.03
N SER A 313 -26.36 3.36 5.44
CA SER A 313 -25.44 4.22 6.19
C SER A 313 -26.15 5.38 6.86
N ALA A 314 -27.13 6.00 6.20
CA ALA A 314 -27.95 7.06 6.76
C ALA A 314 -28.81 6.56 7.92
N GLY A 315 -29.46 5.39 7.75
CA GLY A 315 -30.26 4.77 8.80
C GLY A 315 -29.43 4.37 10.03
N ALA A 316 -28.24 3.80 9.82
CA ALA A 316 -27.32 3.47 10.90
C ALA A 316 -26.78 4.73 11.60
N ALA A 317 -26.43 5.78 10.84
CA ALA A 317 -25.99 7.05 11.42
C ALA A 317 -27.08 7.74 12.24
N ASP A 318 -28.33 7.73 11.78
CA ASP A 318 -29.49 8.25 12.52
C ASP A 318 -29.77 7.43 13.80
N PHE A 319 -29.55 6.12 13.76
CA PHE A 319 -29.63 5.29 14.96
C PHE A 319 -28.54 5.68 15.97
N LEU A 320 -27.29 5.79 15.52
CA LEU A 320 -26.16 6.16 16.37
C LEU A 320 -26.28 7.58 16.93
N SER A 321 -26.85 8.53 16.19
CA SER A 321 -27.02 9.92 16.66
C SER A 321 -27.96 10.04 17.88
N LYS A 322 -28.85 9.05 18.07
CA LYS A 322 -29.77 8.95 19.21
C LYS A 322 -29.14 8.24 20.43
N MET A 323 -27.98 7.61 20.26
CA MET A 323 -27.27 6.94 21.34
C MET A 323 -26.40 7.92 22.14
N SER A 324 -26.14 7.60 23.41
CA SER A 324 -25.22 8.40 24.21
C SER A 324 -23.77 8.20 23.76
N ASP A 325 -22.96 9.27 23.81
CA ASP A 325 -21.52 9.21 23.53
C ASP A 325 -20.81 8.12 24.34
N ARG A 326 -21.23 7.92 25.61
CA ARG A 326 -20.67 6.89 26.49
C ARG A 326 -20.93 5.48 25.95
N ASP A 327 -22.14 5.22 25.46
CA ASP A 327 -22.51 3.92 24.90
C ASP A 327 -21.78 3.64 23.59
N ILE A 328 -21.67 4.65 22.73
CA ILE A 328 -20.92 4.57 21.48
C ILE A 328 -19.45 4.25 21.75
N GLN A 329 -18.81 4.97 22.68
CA GLN A 329 -17.43 4.72 23.07
C GLN A 329 -17.25 3.35 23.71
N ALA A 330 -18.22 2.89 24.53
CA ALA A 330 -18.17 1.56 25.13
C ALA A 330 -18.27 0.44 24.09
N ALA A 331 -19.16 0.60 23.11
CA ALA A 331 -19.30 -0.34 21.99
C ALA A 331 -18.03 -0.38 21.13
N ASP A 332 -17.46 0.76 20.75
CA ASP A 332 -16.23 0.86 19.97
C ASP A 332 -15.06 0.20 20.70
N ARG A 333 -14.94 0.44 22.01
CA ARG A 333 -13.96 -0.27 22.84
C ARG A 333 -14.20 -1.77 22.81
N ALA A 334 -15.43 -2.25 23.02
CA ALA A 334 -15.71 -3.68 23.07
C ALA A 334 -15.44 -4.40 21.73
N LEU A 335 -15.74 -3.78 20.59
CA LEU A 335 -15.39 -4.31 19.27
C LEU A 335 -13.88 -4.42 19.07
N ARG A 336 -13.11 -3.43 19.51
CA ARG A 336 -11.63 -3.51 19.51
C ARG A 336 -11.09 -4.66 20.36
N LEU A 337 -11.85 -5.12 21.37
CA LEU A 337 -11.45 -6.26 22.21
C LEU A 337 -11.80 -7.62 21.61
N GLN A 338 -12.73 -7.69 20.67
CA GLN A 338 -13.15 -8.94 20.01
C GLN A 338 -12.21 -9.35 18.87
N VAL A 339 -11.43 -8.42 18.32
CA VAL A 339 -10.43 -8.68 17.26
C VAL A 339 -9.06 -8.94 17.91
N MET A 340 -8.90 -10.10 18.57
CA MET A 340 -7.60 -10.59 19.03
C MET A 340 -7.26 -11.90 18.29
N PRO A 341 -6.02 -12.10 17.81
CA PRO A 341 -5.60 -13.38 17.25
C PRO A 341 -5.78 -14.52 18.27
N PRO A 342 -6.02 -15.77 17.84
CA PRO A 342 -6.11 -16.90 18.74
C PRO A 342 -4.83 -17.03 19.58
N GLY A 343 -4.94 -17.02 20.91
CA GLY A 343 -3.83 -17.22 21.84
C GLY A 343 -3.26 -15.97 22.51
N VAL A 344 -3.67 -14.76 22.13
CA VAL A 344 -3.19 -13.51 22.77
C VAL A 344 -4.20 -12.99 23.78
N SER A 345 -3.85 -12.99 25.08
CA SER A 345 -4.68 -12.40 26.15
C SER A 345 -4.36 -10.93 26.39
N GLN A 346 -5.35 -10.13 26.79
CA GLN A 346 -5.10 -8.77 27.31
C GLN A 346 -4.12 -8.74 28.47
N VAL A 347 -4.09 -9.81 29.26
CA VAL A 347 -3.14 -9.97 30.35
C VAL A 347 -1.72 -9.98 29.78
N ASP A 348 -1.49 -10.68 28.68
CA ASP A 348 -0.17 -10.82 28.07
C ASP A 348 0.34 -9.52 27.42
N LEU A 349 -0.57 -8.74 26.80
CA LEU A 349 -0.24 -7.42 26.28
C LEU A 349 0.12 -6.42 27.38
N ARG A 350 -0.61 -6.45 28.51
CA ARG A 350 -0.29 -5.62 29.68
C ARG A 350 1.00 -6.07 30.34
N LEU A 351 1.25 -7.36 30.43
CA LEU A 351 2.49 -7.94 30.95
C LEU A 351 3.69 -7.54 30.08
N ALA A 352 3.56 -7.57 28.75
CA ALA A 352 4.62 -7.14 27.83
C ALA A 352 4.97 -5.65 28.01
N ALA A 353 3.94 -4.78 28.04
CA ALA A 353 4.14 -3.35 28.25
C ALA A 353 4.69 -3.03 29.66
N GLN A 354 4.31 -3.82 30.66
CA GLN A 354 4.82 -3.70 32.03
C GLN A 354 6.29 -4.10 32.10
N PHE A 355 6.69 -5.22 31.47
CA PHE A 355 8.06 -5.71 31.44
C PHE A 355 9.03 -4.72 30.78
N GLU A 356 8.62 -4.07 29.68
CA GLU A 356 9.42 -3.05 28.98
C GLU A 356 9.68 -1.82 29.85
N LYS A 357 8.67 -1.38 30.62
CA LYS A 357 8.74 -0.20 31.48
C LYS A 357 9.49 -0.43 32.79
N ASN A 358 9.47 -1.66 33.29
CA ASN A 358 10.10 -2.00 34.56
C ASN A 358 11.63 -1.90 34.51
N SER A 359 12.21 -1.50 35.64
CA SER A 359 13.64 -1.66 35.90
C SER A 359 14.00 -3.15 36.07
N PRO A 360 15.28 -3.54 35.87
CA PRO A 360 15.72 -4.90 36.15
C PRO A 360 15.36 -5.39 37.55
N GLU A 361 15.47 -4.52 38.57
CA GLU A 361 15.14 -4.82 39.96
C GLU A 361 13.64 -5.08 40.13
N GLN A 362 12.80 -4.29 39.48
CA GLN A 362 11.34 -4.48 39.47
C GLN A 362 10.95 -5.78 38.76
N ASN A 363 11.63 -6.14 37.68
CA ASN A 363 11.40 -7.41 36.98
C ASN A 363 11.91 -8.63 37.78
N ARG A 364 12.97 -8.49 38.60
CA ARG A 364 13.41 -9.55 39.52
C ARG A 364 12.41 -9.78 40.66
N ALA A 365 11.75 -8.72 41.12
CA ALA A 365 10.79 -8.78 42.23
C ALA A 365 9.41 -9.34 41.82
N ASP A 366 9.04 -9.26 40.54
CA ASP A 366 7.79 -9.81 40.02
C ASP A 366 7.98 -11.28 39.60
N ALA A 367 7.29 -12.20 40.28
CA ALA A 367 7.38 -13.64 40.02
C ALA A 367 7.07 -14.03 38.55
N ARG A 368 6.30 -13.20 37.83
CA ARG A 368 5.95 -13.42 36.41
C ARG A 368 7.10 -13.04 35.47
N PHE A 369 8.00 -12.16 35.91
CA PHE A 369 9.08 -11.59 35.09
C PHE A 369 10.48 -12.06 35.50
N ALA A 370 10.64 -12.56 36.72
CA ALA A 370 11.92 -12.94 37.31
C ALA A 370 12.74 -13.91 36.45
N GLN A 371 12.09 -14.91 35.85
CA GLN A 371 12.78 -15.88 34.98
C GLN A 371 13.34 -15.25 33.71
N PHE A 372 12.62 -14.30 33.11
CA PHE A 372 13.07 -13.58 31.93
C PHE A 372 14.22 -12.64 32.26
N GLN A 373 14.13 -11.93 33.38
CA GLN A 373 15.20 -11.04 33.83
C GLN A 373 16.47 -11.83 34.18
N LEU A 374 16.34 -13.01 34.80
CA LEU A 374 17.48 -13.89 35.08
C LEU A 374 18.19 -14.36 33.79
N ALA A 375 17.44 -14.63 32.72
CA ALA A 375 18.02 -15.00 31.42
C ALA A 375 18.78 -13.84 30.76
N ILE A 376 18.26 -12.62 30.91
CA ILE A 376 18.93 -11.38 30.47
C ILE A 376 20.23 -11.18 31.27
N ASP A 377 20.17 -11.34 32.59
CA ASP A 377 21.31 -11.16 33.50
C ASP A 377 22.42 -12.18 33.19
N LYS A 378 22.08 -13.44 32.88
CA LYS A 378 23.05 -14.47 32.43
C LYS A 378 23.75 -14.11 31.12
N ARG A 379 22.99 -13.57 30.15
CA ARG A 379 23.55 -13.11 28.86
C ARG A 379 24.50 -11.93 29.05
N LEU A 380 24.15 -11.00 29.93
CA LEU A 380 24.99 -9.86 30.32
C LEU A 380 26.28 -10.29 31.02
N ALA A 381 26.21 -11.25 31.94
CA ALA A 381 27.39 -11.79 32.64
C ALA A 381 28.35 -12.46 31.64
N ALA A 382 27.84 -13.32 30.76
CA ALA A 382 28.65 -13.97 29.72
C ALA A 382 29.26 -12.98 28.72
N ALA A 383 28.58 -11.90 28.38
CA ALA A 383 29.11 -10.85 27.51
C ALA A 383 30.20 -10.01 28.22
N THR A 384 30.01 -9.74 29.51
CA THR A 384 31.00 -9.04 30.36
C THR A 384 32.28 -9.86 30.49
N GLU A 385 32.18 -11.17 30.73
CA GLU A 385 33.32 -12.09 30.80
C GLU A 385 34.11 -12.15 29.47
N ARG A 386 33.42 -11.92 28.34
CA ARG A 386 34.04 -11.84 27.00
C ARG A 386 34.58 -10.45 26.66
N GLY A 387 34.58 -9.51 27.61
CA GLY A 387 35.13 -8.17 27.43
C GLY A 387 34.26 -7.22 26.59
N ALA A 388 32.94 -7.43 26.54
CA ALA A 388 32.04 -6.55 25.80
C ALA A 388 32.04 -5.10 26.32
N SER A 389 31.93 -4.14 25.41
CA SER A 389 31.87 -2.71 25.74
C SER A 389 30.53 -2.32 26.38
N LYS A 390 30.47 -1.17 27.05
CA LYS A 390 29.22 -0.66 27.66
C LYS A 390 28.08 -0.52 26.63
N GLU A 391 28.39 -0.12 25.40
CA GLU A 391 27.42 0.03 24.31
C GLU A 391 26.89 -1.32 23.84
N GLN A 392 27.77 -2.34 23.74
CA GLN A 392 27.38 -3.70 23.40
C GLN A 392 26.48 -4.33 24.48
N LEU A 393 26.80 -4.09 25.76
CA LEU A 393 25.98 -4.55 26.88
C LEU A 393 24.59 -3.88 26.86
N ALA A 394 24.50 -2.58 26.52
CA ALA A 394 23.22 -1.89 26.38
C ALA A 394 22.37 -2.43 25.21
N GLN A 395 22.97 -2.70 24.06
CA GLN A 395 22.28 -3.31 22.91
C GLN A 395 21.78 -4.72 23.22
N ILE A 396 22.54 -5.52 23.98
CA ILE A 396 22.11 -6.85 24.43
C ILE A 396 20.87 -6.75 25.32
N VAL A 397 20.82 -5.76 26.21
CA VAL A 397 19.67 -5.53 27.10
C VAL A 397 18.44 -5.10 26.29
N GLU A 398 18.57 -4.14 25.39
CA GLU A 398 17.44 -3.69 24.56
C GLU A 398 16.90 -4.81 23.66
N SER A 399 17.80 -5.53 22.98
CA SER A 399 17.43 -6.66 22.14
C SER A 399 16.73 -7.76 22.93
N ALA A 400 17.24 -8.10 24.11
CA ALA A 400 16.65 -9.14 24.94
C ALA A 400 15.31 -8.70 25.56
N LYS A 401 15.16 -7.43 25.95
CA LYS A 401 13.88 -6.86 26.40
C LYS A 401 12.82 -6.89 25.28
N ALA A 402 13.19 -6.45 24.08
CA ALA A 402 12.30 -6.47 22.92
C ALA A 402 11.87 -7.91 22.56
N HIS A 403 12.77 -8.88 22.69
CA HIS A 403 12.46 -10.28 22.44
C HIS A 403 11.48 -10.86 23.47
N VAL A 404 11.66 -10.57 24.75
CA VAL A 404 10.72 -11.00 25.81
C VAL A 404 9.35 -10.35 25.62
N ALA A 405 9.31 -9.05 25.33
CA ALA A 405 8.06 -8.34 25.07
C ALA A 405 7.32 -8.90 23.85
N THR A 406 8.04 -9.25 22.79
CA THR A 406 7.48 -9.91 21.60
C THR A 406 6.93 -11.29 21.93
N THR A 407 7.67 -12.08 22.71
CA THR A 407 7.23 -13.43 23.13
C THR A 407 5.96 -13.39 23.99
N LEU A 408 5.87 -12.41 24.90
CA LEU A 408 4.65 -12.16 25.70
C LEU A 408 3.49 -11.71 24.81
N ARG A 409 3.72 -10.80 23.85
CA ARG A 409 2.68 -10.35 22.89
C ARG A 409 2.15 -11.47 22.00
N GLU A 410 2.95 -12.49 21.73
CA GLU A 410 2.58 -13.66 20.91
C GLU A 410 1.81 -14.74 21.69
N GLY A 411 1.57 -14.57 23.00
CA GLY A 411 0.79 -15.53 23.79
C GLY A 411 1.45 -16.89 24.00
N LYS A 412 2.76 -16.99 23.73
CA LYS A 412 3.54 -18.21 23.96
C LYS A 412 3.76 -18.38 25.46
N SER A 413 2.81 -19.05 26.12
CA SER A 413 2.96 -19.52 27.50
C SER A 413 4.27 -20.31 27.65
N THR A 414 5.04 -19.95 28.69
CA THR A 414 6.37 -20.46 29.03
C THR A 414 6.43 -21.93 29.43
N THR A 415 5.30 -22.64 29.49
CA THR A 415 5.31 -24.08 29.79
C THR A 415 5.78 -24.95 28.63
N GLN A 416 5.58 -24.53 27.37
CA GLN A 416 5.96 -25.36 26.20
C GLN A 416 7.43 -25.21 25.75
N ALA A 417 8.10 -24.13 26.13
CA ALA A 417 9.53 -23.95 25.84
C ALA A 417 10.42 -24.77 26.80
N ALA A 418 9.95 -25.04 28.02
CA ALA A 418 10.66 -25.85 29.00
C ALA A 418 10.63 -27.36 28.66
N GLU A 419 9.56 -27.85 28.01
CA GLU A 419 9.45 -29.25 27.58
C GLU A 419 10.31 -29.54 26.34
N LYS A 420 10.34 -28.63 25.35
CA LYS A 420 11.19 -28.79 24.16
C LYS A 420 12.69 -28.66 24.42
N ALA A 421 13.09 -28.02 25.52
CA ALA A 421 14.50 -27.97 25.93
C ALA A 421 14.97 -29.30 26.55
N LYS A 422 14.08 -30.05 27.21
CA LYS A 422 14.39 -31.38 27.78
C LYS A 422 14.51 -32.48 26.72
N ASP A 423 13.78 -32.37 25.62
CA ASP A 423 13.83 -33.36 24.53
C ASP A 423 15.06 -33.21 23.60
N ARG A 424 15.86 -32.16 23.77
CA ARG A 424 17.14 -31.97 23.03
C ARG A 424 18.38 -32.41 23.82
N GLU A 425 18.21 -32.83 25.07
CA GLU A 425 19.29 -33.34 25.94
C GLU A 425 19.10 -34.83 26.30
N ARG A 426 18.34 -35.58 25.51
CA ARG A 426 18.28 -37.06 25.60
C ARG A 426 18.78 -37.74 24.34
#